data_AF-A0A1W1VT74-F1
#
_entry.id   AF-A0A1W1VT74-F1
#
_cell.length_a   1.000
_cell.length_b   1.000
_cell.length_c   1.000
_cell.angle_alpha   90.00
_cell.angle_beta   90.00
_cell.angle_gamma   90.00
#
_symmetry.space_group_name_H-M   'P 1'
#
loop_
_entity.id
_entity.type
_entity.pdbx_description
1 polymer ?
#
loop_
_entity_poly.entity_id
_entity_poly.type
_entity_poly.pdbx_seq_one_letter_code
_entity_poly.pdbx_strand_id
1 'polypeptide(L)'
;MDNRTNLDDYLAGLGISGADDVETPPPAPEVAAFPASVAEAVPEEPSAVLERFLQGLITRIDPTLTVQVREGEDALEAEIGGENASRLAGRDGRTLGAIEVLAYTVLAKQAGRSDLRVRVDVGGFRRRQADTLTRLAERLALQVAKSGEAHELQPMPPAERRVLHIALKEHPDVTTESVGEGAARRLIIKPRHA
;
A
#
# COMPACT_ATOMS: atom_id res chain seq x y z
N MET A 1 67.54 23.16 22.67
CA MET A 1 66.27 23.66 23.23
C MET A 1 65.21 22.73 22.68
N ASP A 2 64.81 21.80 23.52
CA ASP A 2 64.48 20.44 23.12
C ASP A 2 63.04 20.23 22.67
N ASN A 3 62.94 19.36 21.69
CA ASN A 3 61.77 18.95 20.93
C ASN A 3 60.82 18.10 21.81
N ARG A 4 59.74 18.70 22.32
CA ARG A 4 58.60 17.99 22.91
C ARG A 4 57.33 18.34 22.14
N THR A 5 57.13 17.62 21.04
CA THR A 5 55.85 17.56 20.31
C THR A 5 55.47 16.10 20.19
N ASN A 6 55.35 15.40 21.33
CA ASN A 6 54.88 14.02 21.32
C ASN A 6 53.40 13.99 21.64
N LEU A 7 52.63 13.25 20.83
CA LEU A 7 51.18 13.16 20.88
C LEU A 7 50.67 12.71 22.27
N ASP A 8 51.50 11.93 22.98
CA ASP A 8 51.22 11.41 24.31
C ASP A 8 51.08 12.50 25.39
N ASP A 9 51.83 13.61 25.30
CA ASP A 9 51.72 14.72 26.25
C ASP A 9 50.38 15.48 26.09
N TYR A 10 49.86 15.55 24.87
CA TYR A 10 48.55 16.15 24.58
C TYR A 10 47.39 15.27 25.07
N LEU A 11 47.53 13.96 24.98
CA LEU A 11 46.50 13.00 25.42
C LEU A 11 46.43 12.90 26.96
N ALA A 12 47.57 13.04 27.64
CA ALA A 12 47.64 13.08 29.10
C ALA A 12 46.90 14.29 29.70
N GLY A 13 46.97 15.46 29.04
CA GLY A 13 46.23 16.66 29.47
C GLY A 13 44.71 16.57 29.29
N LEU A 14 44.24 15.66 28.44
CA LEU A 14 42.82 15.38 28.19
C LEU A 14 42.28 14.22 29.04
N GLY A 15 43.11 13.61 29.91
CA GLY A 15 42.68 12.53 30.81
C GLY A 15 42.38 11.20 30.11
N ILE A 16 42.89 11.00 28.89
CA ILE A 16 42.68 9.78 28.11
C ILE A 16 43.99 8.98 28.08
N SER A 17 44.32 8.33 29.19
CA SER A 17 45.33 7.26 29.22
C SER A 17 44.66 5.95 28.79
N GLY A 18 45.31 5.22 27.88
CA GLY A 18 44.73 4.06 27.22
C GLY A 18 44.27 2.92 28.15
N ALA A 19 43.24 2.22 27.64
CA ALA A 19 42.76 0.90 28.03
C ALA A 19 42.33 0.73 29.49
N ASP A 20 41.07 1.07 29.79
CA ASP A 20 40.03 0.12 30.18
C ASP A 20 38.73 0.92 30.42
N ASP A 21 37.59 0.24 30.46
CA ASP A 21 36.24 0.79 30.65
C ASP A 21 35.55 1.38 29.40
N VAL A 22 35.35 0.53 28.39
CA VAL A 22 34.10 0.60 27.63
C VAL A 22 33.01 0.02 28.54
N GLU A 23 32.39 0.89 29.33
CA GLU A 23 31.21 0.53 30.10
C GLU A 23 30.12 0.06 29.12
N THR A 24 29.87 -1.25 29.12
CA THR A 24 28.80 -1.85 28.33
C THR A 24 27.49 -1.19 28.73
N PRO A 25 26.69 -0.67 27.79
CA PRO A 25 25.39 -0.11 28.14
C PRO A 25 24.57 -1.19 28.86
N PRO A 26 23.80 -0.82 29.91
CA PRO A 26 23.00 -1.78 30.66
C PRO A 26 22.09 -2.55 29.70
N PRO A 27 21.89 -3.86 29.92
CA PRO A 27 21.00 -4.64 29.08
C PRO A 27 19.62 -3.96 29.06
N ALA A 28 19.08 -3.75 27.87
CA ALA A 28 17.72 -3.28 27.69
C ALA A 28 16.77 -4.19 28.50
N PRO A 29 15.68 -3.66 29.09
CA PRO A 29 14.73 -4.47 29.83
C PRO A 29 14.28 -5.62 28.94
N GLU A 30 14.43 -6.84 29.46
CA GLU A 30 14.04 -8.09 28.83
C GLU A 30 12.53 -8.04 28.61
N VAL A 31 12.12 -7.50 27.45
CA VAL A 31 10.76 -7.65 26.95
C VAL A 31 10.55 -9.14 26.81
N ALA A 32 9.75 -9.69 27.73
CA ALA A 32 9.37 -11.08 27.78
C ALA A 32 9.15 -11.59 26.35
N ALA A 33 10.10 -12.41 25.90
CA ALA A 33 10.02 -13.03 24.60
C ALA A 33 8.69 -13.78 24.58
N PHE A 34 7.75 -13.33 23.75
CA PHE A 34 6.65 -14.18 23.34
C PHE A 34 7.29 -15.49 22.87
N PRO A 35 6.85 -16.65 23.36
CA PRO A 35 7.49 -17.90 22.99
C PRO A 35 7.41 -18.01 21.47
N ALA A 36 8.57 -17.86 20.83
CA ALA A 36 8.77 -18.18 19.43
C ALA A 36 8.73 -19.70 19.31
N SER A 37 7.52 -20.25 19.44
CA SER A 37 7.19 -21.54 18.87
C SER A 37 7.19 -21.34 17.36
N VAL A 38 8.38 -21.38 16.77
CA VAL A 38 8.52 -21.62 15.34
C VAL A 38 8.25 -23.11 15.18
N ALA A 39 6.96 -23.46 15.17
CA ALA A 39 6.55 -24.73 14.58
C ALA A 39 7.14 -24.75 13.18
N GLU A 40 7.91 -25.78 12.85
CA GLU A 40 8.39 -26.03 11.50
C GLU A 40 7.21 -25.88 10.54
N ALA A 41 7.21 -24.78 9.79
CA ALA A 41 6.20 -24.54 8.80
C ALA A 41 6.40 -25.59 7.70
N VAL A 42 5.44 -26.49 7.57
CA VAL A 42 5.24 -27.26 6.34
C VAL A 42 5.36 -26.27 5.18
N PRO A 43 6.09 -26.56 4.09
CA PRO A 43 6.10 -25.70 2.91
C PRO A 43 4.67 -25.59 2.41
N GLU A 44 4.04 -24.49 2.78
CA GLU A 44 2.63 -24.27 2.54
C GLU A 44 2.54 -23.42 1.29
N GLU A 45 1.68 -23.84 0.37
CA GLU A 45 1.52 -23.14 -0.90
C GLU A 45 1.16 -21.66 -0.65
N PRO A 46 1.74 -20.71 -1.41
CA PRO A 46 1.48 -19.27 -1.25
C PRO A 46 -0.02 -18.92 -1.19
N SER A 47 -0.84 -19.61 -1.98
CA SER A 47 -2.29 -19.48 -2.01
C SER A 47 -2.94 -19.89 -0.68
N ALA A 48 -2.49 -20.99 -0.06
CA ALA A 48 -2.99 -21.46 1.22
C ALA A 48 -2.60 -20.51 2.38
N VAL A 49 -1.39 -19.95 2.36
CA VAL A 49 -0.95 -18.93 3.33
C VAL A 49 -1.85 -17.70 3.26
N LEU A 50 -2.10 -17.20 2.04
CA LEU A 50 -2.96 -16.05 1.79
C LEU A 50 -4.40 -16.32 2.23
N GLU A 51 -4.95 -17.47 1.85
CA GLU A 51 -6.31 -17.88 2.18
C GLU A 51 -6.50 -17.95 3.69
N ARG A 52 -5.61 -18.63 4.42
CA ARG A 52 -5.68 -18.72 5.88
C ARG A 52 -5.63 -17.35 6.55
N PHE A 53 -4.73 -16.48 6.10
CA PHE A 53 -4.61 -15.13 6.65
C PHE A 53 -5.90 -14.34 6.44
N LEU A 54 -6.39 -14.28 5.20
CA LEU A 54 -7.61 -13.54 4.87
C LEU A 54 -8.83 -14.15 5.54
N GLN A 55 -9.01 -15.46 5.51
CA GLN A 55 -10.11 -16.13 6.19
C GLN A 55 -10.10 -15.81 7.70
N GLY A 56 -8.92 -15.87 8.34
CA GLY A 56 -8.77 -15.52 9.76
C GLY A 56 -9.07 -14.06 10.07
N LEU A 57 -8.68 -13.13 9.19
CA LEU A 57 -8.97 -11.70 9.35
C LEU A 57 -10.45 -11.40 9.13
N ILE A 58 -11.01 -11.89 8.02
CA ILE A 58 -12.37 -11.58 7.58
C ILE A 58 -13.41 -12.17 8.52
N THR A 59 -13.24 -13.41 8.98
CA THR A 59 -14.18 -14.04 9.93
C THR A 59 -14.24 -13.34 11.29
N ARG A 60 -13.17 -12.64 11.70
CA ARG A 60 -13.15 -11.79 12.91
C ARG A 60 -13.89 -10.47 12.72
N ILE A 61 -14.00 -9.99 11.48
CA ILE A 61 -14.75 -8.77 11.14
C ILE A 61 -16.23 -9.09 10.96
N ASP A 62 -16.54 -10.11 10.16
CA ASP A 62 -17.89 -10.60 9.92
C ASP A 62 -17.84 -12.10 9.58
N PRO A 63 -18.39 -12.98 10.45
CA PRO A 63 -18.35 -14.43 10.25
C PRO A 63 -19.20 -14.93 9.08
N THR A 64 -20.06 -14.08 8.50
CA THR A 64 -20.90 -14.44 7.35
C THR A 64 -20.17 -14.30 6.01
N LEU A 65 -19.00 -13.67 6.01
CA LEU A 65 -18.22 -13.45 4.80
C LEU A 65 -17.35 -14.67 4.46
N THR A 66 -17.15 -14.87 3.16
CA THR A 66 -16.33 -15.96 2.62
C THR A 66 -15.16 -15.40 1.84
N VAL A 67 -14.04 -16.11 1.87
CA VAL A 67 -12.85 -15.80 1.07
C VAL A 67 -12.60 -16.95 0.10
N GLN A 68 -12.29 -16.62 -1.15
CA GLN A 68 -11.79 -17.57 -2.13
C GLN A 68 -10.50 -17.03 -2.72
N VAL A 69 -9.44 -17.84 -2.72
CA VAL A 69 -8.16 -17.48 -3.33
C VAL A 69 -7.93 -18.33 -4.57
N ARG A 70 -7.46 -17.68 -5.64
CA ARG A 70 -7.11 -18.33 -6.91
C ARG A 70 -5.73 -17.85 -7.35
N GLU A 71 -4.99 -18.75 -7.99
CA GLU A 71 -3.72 -18.40 -8.63
C GLU A 71 -4.01 -17.88 -10.04
N GLY A 72 -3.70 -16.60 -10.27
CA GLY A 72 -3.69 -16.01 -11.60
C GLY A 72 -2.29 -16.07 -12.23
N GLU A 73 -2.16 -15.60 -13.47
CA GLU A 73 -0.89 -15.63 -14.22
C GLU A 73 0.23 -14.83 -13.53
N ASP A 74 -0.09 -13.66 -12.97
CA ASP A 74 0.89 -12.72 -12.39
C ASP A 74 0.59 -12.35 -10.92
N ALA A 75 -0.48 -12.89 -10.34
CA ALA A 75 -0.96 -12.49 -9.02
C ALA A 75 -1.79 -13.60 -8.35
N LEU A 76 -1.74 -13.63 -7.02
CA LEU A 76 -2.76 -14.31 -6.23
C LEU A 76 -3.99 -13.39 -6.11
N GLU A 77 -5.13 -13.90 -6.54
CA GLU A 77 -6.39 -13.16 -6.54
C GLU A 77 -7.31 -13.69 -5.45
N ALA A 78 -7.69 -12.83 -4.52
CA ALA A 78 -8.62 -13.13 -3.44
C ALA A 78 -9.95 -12.41 -3.66
N GLU A 79 -11.03 -13.17 -3.61
CA GLU A 79 -12.40 -12.68 -3.72
C GLU A 79 -13.12 -12.86 -2.39
N ILE A 80 -13.61 -11.74 -1.84
CA ILE A 80 -14.37 -11.71 -0.60
C ILE A 80 -15.86 -11.55 -0.95
N GLY A 81 -16.65 -12.55 -0.60
CA GLY A 81 -18.08 -12.64 -0.86
C GLY A 81 -18.93 -12.62 0.41
N GLY A 82 -20.24 -12.45 0.24
CA GLY A 82 -21.23 -12.44 1.32
C GLY A 82 -22.15 -11.22 1.29
N GLU A 83 -23.24 -11.28 2.06
CA GLU A 83 -24.30 -10.25 2.08
C GLU A 83 -23.76 -8.86 2.45
N ASN A 84 -22.83 -8.80 3.41
CA ASN A 84 -22.24 -7.56 3.89
C ASN A 84 -20.86 -7.26 3.29
N ALA A 85 -20.38 -8.03 2.31
CA ALA A 85 -19.03 -7.89 1.77
C ALA A 85 -18.76 -6.46 1.31
N SER A 86 -19.71 -5.83 0.61
CA SER A 86 -19.57 -4.45 0.10
C SER A 86 -19.20 -3.41 1.17
N ARG A 87 -19.57 -3.62 2.44
CA ARG A 87 -19.22 -2.70 3.54
C ARG A 87 -17.74 -2.76 3.91
N LEU A 88 -17.12 -3.92 3.72
CA LEU A 88 -15.71 -4.17 4.01
C LEU A 88 -14.77 -3.36 3.11
N ALA A 89 -15.21 -2.98 1.91
CA ALA A 89 -14.39 -2.14 1.01
C ALA A 89 -14.02 -0.79 1.66
N GLY A 90 -14.87 -0.28 2.57
CA GLY A 90 -14.71 1.01 3.22
C GLY A 90 -14.93 2.19 2.26
N ARG A 91 -14.75 3.40 2.78
CA ARG A 91 -14.91 4.63 1.99
C ARG A 91 -13.87 4.67 0.87
N ASP A 92 -14.34 4.83 -0.37
CA ASP A 92 -13.51 4.89 -1.59
C ASP A 92 -12.54 3.70 -1.73
N GLY A 93 -12.86 2.53 -1.14
CA GLY A 93 -12.00 1.34 -1.22
C GLY A 93 -10.76 1.37 -0.32
N ARG A 94 -10.65 2.32 0.62
CA ARG A 94 -9.47 2.44 1.51
C ARG A 94 -9.23 1.20 2.36
N THR A 95 -10.30 0.60 2.89
CA THR A 95 -10.18 -0.60 3.72
C THR A 95 -9.75 -1.80 2.88
N LEU A 96 -10.30 -1.93 1.66
CA LEU A 96 -9.85 -2.93 0.70
C LEU A 96 -8.35 -2.80 0.40
N GLY A 97 -7.88 -1.58 0.13
CA GLY A 97 -6.47 -1.32 -0.11
C GLY A 97 -5.58 -1.67 1.10
N ALA A 98 -6.04 -1.37 2.32
CA ALA A 98 -5.31 -1.74 3.53
C ALA A 98 -5.21 -3.26 3.73
N ILE A 99 -6.31 -3.99 3.48
CA ILE A 99 -6.33 -5.46 3.54
C ILE A 99 -5.35 -6.05 2.52
N GLU A 100 -5.33 -5.52 1.29
CA GLU A 100 -4.41 -5.97 0.24
C GLU A 100 -2.94 -5.79 0.63
N VAL A 101 -2.59 -4.64 1.23
CA VAL A 101 -1.22 -4.37 1.72
C VAL A 101 -0.84 -5.32 2.86
N LEU A 102 -1.75 -5.56 3.82
CA LEU A 102 -1.50 -6.50 4.91
C LEU A 102 -1.30 -7.92 4.38
N ALA A 103 -2.17 -8.35 3.47
CA ALA A 103 -2.10 -9.66 2.84
C ALA A 103 -0.79 -9.86 2.06
N TYR A 104 -0.39 -8.88 1.28
CA TYR A 104 0.92 -8.88 0.59
C TYR A 104 2.08 -8.98 1.59
N THR A 105 2.04 -8.21 2.68
CA THR A 105 3.11 -8.20 3.69
C THR A 105 3.24 -9.55 4.40
N VAL A 106 2.11 -10.20 4.71
CA VAL A 106 2.10 -11.53 5.32
C VAL A 106 2.64 -12.58 4.35
N LEU A 107 2.19 -12.55 3.09
CA LEU A 107 2.68 -13.45 2.06
C LEU A 107 4.19 -13.33 1.86
N ALA A 108 4.69 -12.10 1.73
CA ALA A 108 6.12 -11.82 1.54
C ALA A 108 6.96 -12.33 2.72
N LYS A 109 6.45 -12.23 3.96
CA LYS A 109 7.15 -12.70 5.16
C LYS A 109 7.10 -14.22 5.36
N GLN A 110 5.96 -14.85 5.11
CA GLN A 110 5.73 -16.26 5.44
C GLN A 110 6.12 -17.20 4.29
N ALA A 111 5.87 -16.80 3.04
CA ALA A 111 6.16 -17.63 1.87
C ALA A 111 7.56 -17.37 1.27
N GLY A 112 8.25 -16.29 1.69
CA GLY A 112 9.53 -15.89 1.09
C GLY A 112 9.45 -15.50 -0.39
N ARG A 113 8.22 -15.32 -0.92
CA ARG A 113 7.90 -15.01 -2.32
C ARG A 113 7.49 -13.55 -2.44
N SER A 114 8.48 -12.66 -2.53
CA SER A 114 8.25 -11.22 -2.75
C SER A 114 7.92 -10.88 -4.22
N ASP A 115 8.05 -11.86 -5.11
CA ASP A 115 7.74 -11.78 -6.55
C ASP A 115 6.24 -11.83 -6.85
N LEU A 116 5.46 -12.47 -5.98
CA LEU A 116 4.02 -12.65 -6.18
C LEU A 116 3.25 -11.38 -5.80
N ARG A 117 2.37 -10.93 -6.69
CA ARG A 117 1.46 -9.82 -6.43
C ARG A 117 0.21 -10.36 -5.74
N VAL A 118 -0.40 -9.56 -4.86
CA VAL A 118 -1.69 -9.88 -4.24
C VAL A 118 -2.73 -8.90 -4.73
N ARG A 119 -3.88 -9.41 -5.15
CA ARG A 119 -5.06 -8.61 -5.48
C ARG A 119 -6.23 -9.08 -4.67
N VAL A 120 -6.90 -8.15 -4.01
CA VAL A 120 -8.12 -8.42 -3.25
C VAL A 120 -9.27 -7.65 -3.90
N ASP A 121 -10.40 -8.31 -4.09
CA ASP A 121 -11.67 -7.68 -4.44
C ASP A 121 -12.77 -8.12 -3.48
N VAL A 122 -13.75 -7.24 -3.30
CA VAL A 122 -14.82 -7.39 -2.32
C VAL A 122 -16.14 -7.15 -3.02
N GLY A 123 -16.92 -8.21 -3.25
CA GLY A 123 -18.25 -8.13 -3.88
C GLY A 123 -18.29 -7.28 -5.15
N GLY A 124 -17.29 -7.37 -6.02
CA GLY A 124 -17.23 -6.59 -7.27
C GLY A 124 -17.05 -5.09 -7.07
N PHE A 125 -16.45 -4.66 -5.95
CA PHE A 125 -16.24 -3.25 -5.64
C PHE A 125 -15.45 -2.54 -6.74
N ARG A 126 -14.34 -3.12 -7.19
CA ARG A 126 -13.47 -2.48 -8.21
C ARG A 126 -14.22 -2.19 -9.50
N ARG A 127 -15.08 -3.10 -9.96
CA ARG A 127 -15.93 -2.91 -11.15
C ARG A 127 -16.93 -1.79 -10.95
N ARG A 128 -17.70 -1.82 -9.85
CA ARG A 128 -18.71 -0.78 -9.54
C ARG A 128 -18.08 0.61 -9.37
N GLN A 129 -16.89 0.67 -8.78
CA GLN A 129 -16.13 1.90 -8.63
C GLN A 129 -15.70 2.43 -10.00
N ALA A 130 -15.18 1.57 -10.88
CA ALA A 130 -14.81 1.96 -12.24
C ALA A 130 -16.01 2.51 -13.02
N ASP A 131 -17.16 1.83 -12.99
CA ASP A 131 -18.38 2.28 -13.66
C ASP A 131 -18.84 3.66 -13.15
N THR A 132 -18.70 3.90 -11.84
CA THR A 132 -19.06 5.16 -11.21
C THR A 132 -18.12 6.30 -11.62
N LEU A 133 -16.82 6.02 -11.68
CA LEU A 133 -15.82 6.98 -12.15
C LEU A 133 -16.01 7.31 -13.63
N THR A 134 -16.28 6.32 -14.48
CA THR A 134 -16.55 6.55 -15.91
C THR A 134 -17.74 7.49 -16.11
N ARG A 135 -18.88 7.23 -15.44
CA ARG A 135 -20.05 8.12 -15.49
C ARG A 135 -19.77 9.53 -14.97
N LEU A 136 -18.93 9.64 -13.94
CA LEU A 136 -18.47 10.94 -13.45
C LEU A 136 -17.65 11.67 -14.51
N ALA A 137 -16.73 10.97 -15.17
CA ALA A 137 -15.86 11.51 -16.20
C ALA A 137 -16.68 12.09 -17.36
N GLU A 138 -17.63 11.32 -17.89
CA GLU A 138 -18.49 11.73 -19.01
C GLU A 138 -19.29 13.00 -18.68
N ARG A 139 -19.89 13.04 -17.49
CA ARG A 139 -20.66 14.21 -17.04
C ARG A 139 -19.78 15.45 -16.89
N LEU A 140 -18.58 15.31 -16.33
CA LEU A 140 -17.64 16.42 -16.20
C LEU A 140 -17.09 16.87 -17.56
N ALA A 141 -16.85 15.93 -18.48
CA ALA A 141 -16.41 16.25 -19.84
C ALA A 141 -17.45 17.12 -20.57
N LEU A 142 -18.73 16.79 -20.47
CA LEU A 142 -19.82 17.60 -21.03
C LEU A 142 -19.87 19.01 -20.42
N GLN A 143 -19.62 19.13 -19.12
CA GLN A 143 -19.60 20.43 -18.45
C GLN A 143 -18.42 21.27 -18.94
N VAL A 144 -17.22 20.70 -18.98
CA VAL A 144 -15.98 21.37 -19.44
C VAL A 144 -16.08 21.77 -20.91
N ALA A 145 -16.62 20.89 -21.76
CA ALA A 145 -16.82 21.17 -23.18
C ALA A 145 -17.80 22.35 -23.40
N LYS A 146 -18.81 22.49 -22.53
CA LYS A 146 -19.79 23.58 -22.60
C LYS A 146 -19.27 24.90 -22.01
N SER A 147 -18.57 24.83 -20.87
CA SER A 147 -18.08 26.04 -20.18
C SER A 147 -16.81 26.60 -20.80
N GLY A 148 -15.97 25.74 -21.40
CA GLY A 148 -14.62 26.11 -21.81
C GLY A 148 -13.64 26.25 -20.62
N GLU A 149 -14.08 25.95 -19.41
CA GLU A 149 -13.27 26.06 -18.19
C GLU A 149 -12.81 24.68 -17.71
N ALA A 150 -11.54 24.60 -17.32
CA ALA A 150 -10.98 23.37 -16.77
C ALA A 150 -11.63 23.00 -15.43
N HIS A 151 -11.78 21.70 -15.18
CA HIS A 151 -12.30 21.17 -13.93
C HIS A 151 -11.25 20.32 -13.21
N GLU A 152 -10.93 20.71 -11.97
CA GLU A 152 -10.01 19.97 -11.11
C GLU A 152 -10.77 18.98 -10.21
N LEU A 153 -10.39 17.71 -10.27
CA LEU A 153 -10.96 16.70 -9.39
C LEU A 153 -10.23 16.65 -8.03
N GLN A 154 -10.86 15.97 -7.06
CA GLN A 154 -10.22 15.67 -5.79
C GLN A 154 -8.98 14.76 -5.97
N PRO A 155 -7.96 14.87 -5.10
CA PRO A 155 -6.84 13.93 -5.11
C PRO A 155 -7.31 12.49 -4.94
N MET A 156 -6.76 11.58 -5.74
CA MET A 156 -7.20 10.18 -5.78
C MET A 156 -6.07 9.22 -6.18
N PRO A 157 -6.18 7.92 -5.83
CA PRO A 157 -5.19 6.90 -6.17
C PRO A 157 -4.89 6.81 -7.68
N PRO A 158 -3.69 6.35 -8.07
CA PRO A 158 -3.31 6.20 -9.47
C PRO A 158 -4.27 5.36 -10.31
N ALA A 159 -4.84 4.30 -9.72
CA ALA A 159 -5.80 3.43 -10.40
C ALA A 159 -7.06 4.18 -10.82
N GLU A 160 -7.61 5.05 -9.96
CA GLU A 160 -8.80 5.83 -10.24
C GLU A 160 -8.54 6.90 -11.31
N ARG A 161 -7.41 7.61 -11.20
CA ARG A 161 -6.98 8.57 -12.23
C ARG A 161 -6.82 7.90 -13.59
N ARG A 162 -6.31 6.65 -13.61
CA ARG A 162 -6.18 5.87 -14.83
C ARG A 162 -7.54 5.52 -15.44
N VAL A 163 -8.53 5.12 -14.64
CA VAL A 163 -9.89 4.85 -15.14
C VAL A 163 -10.47 6.09 -15.82
N LEU A 164 -10.40 7.25 -15.15
CA LEU A 164 -10.88 8.52 -15.69
C LEU A 164 -10.12 8.95 -16.96
N HIS A 165 -8.79 8.82 -16.96
CA HIS A 165 -7.97 9.15 -18.12
C HIS A 165 -8.32 8.29 -19.32
N ILE A 166 -8.48 6.97 -19.12
CA ILE A 166 -8.87 6.04 -20.19
C ILE A 166 -10.27 6.36 -20.69
N ALA A 167 -11.23 6.59 -19.79
CA ALA A 167 -12.61 6.93 -20.14
C ALA A 167 -12.72 8.18 -21.04
N LEU A 168 -11.84 9.17 -20.84
CA LEU A 168 -11.84 10.42 -21.61
C LEU A 168 -10.75 10.50 -22.69
N LYS A 169 -9.95 9.45 -22.87
CA LYS A 169 -8.79 9.47 -23.78
C LYS A 169 -9.19 9.80 -25.22
N GLU A 170 -10.29 9.22 -25.67
CA GLU A 170 -10.82 9.35 -27.04
C GLU A 170 -11.92 10.41 -27.15
N HIS A 171 -12.20 11.16 -26.08
CA HIS A 171 -13.22 12.20 -26.12
C HIS A 171 -12.80 13.35 -27.06
N PRO A 172 -13.66 13.80 -27.99
CA PRO A 172 -13.30 14.82 -28.98
C PRO A 172 -12.99 16.17 -28.34
N ASP A 173 -13.81 16.63 -27.39
CA ASP A 173 -13.75 18.01 -26.93
C ASP A 173 -12.88 18.26 -25.69
N VAL A 174 -12.42 17.22 -24.99
CA VAL A 174 -11.66 17.36 -23.74
C VAL A 174 -10.40 16.51 -23.74
N THR A 175 -9.46 16.88 -22.89
CA THR A 175 -8.27 16.11 -22.56
C THR A 175 -8.04 16.10 -21.05
N THR A 176 -7.20 15.19 -20.57
CA THR A 176 -6.96 15.02 -19.13
C THR A 176 -5.49 15.05 -18.79
N GLU A 177 -5.17 15.58 -17.62
CA GLU A 177 -3.80 15.71 -17.12
C GLU A 177 -3.73 15.43 -15.62
N SER A 178 -2.73 14.68 -15.17
CA SER A 178 -2.53 14.39 -13.74
C SER A 178 -1.50 15.33 -13.13
N VAL A 179 -1.94 16.27 -12.29
CA VAL A 179 -1.12 17.33 -11.67
C VAL A 179 -0.93 17.06 -10.17
N GLY A 180 0.25 17.42 -9.65
CA GLY A 180 0.64 17.24 -8.24
C GLY A 180 1.43 15.94 -7.98
N GLU A 181 1.78 15.71 -6.72
CA GLU A 181 2.66 14.63 -6.29
C GLU A 181 2.08 13.81 -5.14
N GLY A 182 2.47 12.53 -5.06
CA GLY A 182 2.06 11.62 -3.99
C GLY A 182 0.54 11.59 -3.77
N ALA A 183 0.14 11.82 -2.52
CA ALA A 183 -1.26 11.81 -2.10
C ALA A 183 -2.06 13.06 -2.55
N ALA A 184 -1.38 14.16 -2.90
CA ALA A 184 -2.03 15.39 -3.38
C ALA A 184 -2.27 15.36 -4.90
N ARG A 185 -1.81 14.31 -5.59
CA ARG A 185 -1.94 14.19 -7.04
C ARG A 185 -3.39 14.01 -7.46
N ARG A 186 -3.85 14.87 -8.37
CA ARG A 186 -5.23 14.94 -8.86
C ARG A 186 -5.30 14.94 -10.38
N LEU A 187 -6.48 14.69 -10.94
CA LEU A 187 -6.74 14.75 -12.37
C LEU A 187 -7.43 16.07 -12.70
N ILE A 188 -7.00 16.73 -13.77
CA ILE A 188 -7.63 17.92 -14.34
C ILE A 188 -8.20 17.53 -15.69
N ILE A 189 -9.46 17.89 -15.93
CA ILE A 189 -10.12 17.78 -17.24
C ILE A 189 -10.12 19.19 -17.85
N LYS A 190 -9.56 19.33 -19.05
CA LYS A 190 -9.45 20.62 -19.75
C LYS A 190 -10.02 20.51 -21.17
N PRO A 191 -10.55 21.60 -21.75
CA PRO A 191 -10.98 21.58 -23.14
C PRO A 191 -9.79 21.28 -24.06
N ARG A 192 -10.04 20.55 -25.16
CA ARG A 192 -9.00 20.21 -26.13
C ARG A 192 -8.60 21.39 -27.01
N HIS A 193 -9.56 22.28 -27.28
CA HIS A 193 -9.43 23.42 -28.18
C HIS A 193 -9.59 24.75 -27.44
N ALA A 194 -8.99 24.87 -26.25
CA ALA A 194 -8.91 26.13 -25.51
C ALA A 194 -7.71 26.98 -25.96
#